data_AF-A0A8B6E8Y5-F1
#
_entry.id   AF-A0A8B6E8Y5-F1
#
_cell.length_a   1.000
_cell.length_b   1.000
_cell.length_c   1.000
_cell.angle_alpha   90.00
_cell.angle_beta   90.00
_cell.angle_gamma   90.00
#
_symmetry.space_group_name_H-M   'P 1'
#
loop_
_entity.id
_entity.type
_entity.pdbx_description
1 polymer ?
#
loop_
_entity_poly.entity_id
_entity_poly.type
_entity_poly.pdbx_seq_one_letter_code
_entity_poly.pdbx_strand_id
1 'polypeptide(L)'
;MAKVINQLIDVNQTGAGPNKKITENIYGIDSIIELMEMNDWNGYLVSFDQEKAFDRVEHNYTIQVMKKMNFPPGIVRWMEIIYKDIKKISDYEHLVKEFKRFGEVSGSKINESKTEILEIGRKKTVDNQQIKDLIKGNIKVLGIKFGENKIDKNWNPIVETITKTCKEWENRNIDIYSKVQIINTYMLSKAWFVARVILPTQEITKRINRAIYKFIWNGPELIKRTTLNKKKKKGGIQMPDLEEKINAMWLQKISDMINGKPTIWKTLFTYFLGITTRELMPELAENKYSHSEHLGKNAKKIKELYIQYRSKIKLTENITLKEIYYEIIGQKKNRITVEEQNRGIEFTNIWTLIYS
;
A
#
# COMPACT_ATOMS: atom_id res chain seq x y z
N MET A 1 21.01 17.40 -11.02
CA MET A 1 20.76 16.06 -10.44
C MET A 1 19.33 15.56 -10.64
N ALA A 2 18.30 16.14 -10.02
CA ALA A 2 16.93 15.57 -10.00
C ALA A 2 16.31 15.20 -11.37
N LYS A 3 16.62 15.95 -12.45
CA LYS A 3 16.15 15.63 -13.83
C LYS A 3 16.72 14.33 -14.41
N VAL A 4 17.91 13.90 -13.97
CA VAL A 4 18.64 12.73 -14.53
C VAL A 4 18.75 11.55 -13.55
N ILE A 5 18.52 11.76 -12.25
CA ILE A 5 18.69 10.70 -11.22
C ILE A 5 17.85 9.45 -11.53
N ASN A 6 16.65 9.64 -12.08
CA ASN A 6 15.73 8.56 -12.49
C ASN A 6 16.14 7.76 -13.75
N GLN A 7 17.31 8.06 -14.33
CA GLN A 7 18.01 7.29 -15.37
C GLN A 7 19.28 6.60 -14.83
N LEU A 8 19.75 7.01 -13.64
CA LEU A 8 21.04 6.60 -13.07
C LEU A 8 20.91 5.63 -11.89
N ILE A 9 19.74 5.60 -11.24
CA ILE A 9 19.42 4.69 -10.13
C ILE A 9 18.44 3.61 -10.57
N ASP A 10 18.50 2.42 -9.94
CA ASP A 10 17.62 1.31 -10.25
C ASP A 10 16.13 1.70 -10.16
N VAL A 11 15.30 1.05 -10.97
CA VAL A 11 13.86 1.29 -11.04
C VAL A 11 13.21 1.09 -9.66
N ASN A 12 13.62 0.06 -8.91
CA ASN A 12 13.10 -0.31 -7.59
C ASN A 12 13.74 0.48 -6.44
N GLN A 13 14.71 1.37 -6.67
CA GLN A 13 15.22 2.27 -5.62
C GLN A 13 14.20 3.39 -5.33
N THR A 14 13.17 3.14 -4.52
CA THR A 14 12.06 4.10 -4.28
C THR A 14 12.38 5.26 -3.32
N GLY A 15 13.52 5.24 -2.64
CA GLY A 15 13.93 6.30 -1.72
C GLY A 15 14.43 7.56 -2.44
N ALA A 16 14.07 8.74 -1.92
CA ALA A 16 14.56 10.08 -2.30
C ALA A 16 14.47 10.52 -3.79
N GLY A 17 13.97 9.67 -4.69
CA GLY A 17 13.80 9.99 -6.12
C GLY A 17 12.48 10.71 -6.43
N PRO A 18 12.46 11.68 -7.36
CA PRO A 18 11.22 12.33 -7.79
C PRO A 18 10.29 11.32 -8.46
N ASN A 19 8.99 11.44 -8.22
CA ASN A 19 7.91 10.58 -8.75
C ASN A 19 8.03 9.08 -8.39
N LYS A 20 8.76 8.70 -7.33
CA LYS A 20 8.80 7.32 -6.84
C LYS A 20 7.86 7.10 -5.64
N LYS A 21 7.08 6.01 -5.64
CA LYS A 21 6.17 5.67 -4.53
C LYS A 21 6.76 4.55 -3.67
N ILE A 22 6.94 4.80 -2.37
CA ILE A 22 7.41 3.81 -1.38
C ILE A 22 6.58 2.51 -1.37
N THR A 23 5.29 2.57 -1.71
CA THR A 23 4.38 1.41 -1.76
C THR A 23 4.73 0.39 -2.83
N GLU A 24 5.45 0.78 -3.89
CA GLU A 24 5.79 -0.10 -5.01
C GLU A 24 6.73 -1.24 -4.57
N ASN A 25 7.73 -0.94 -3.73
CA ASN A 25 8.60 -1.96 -3.16
C ASN A 25 7.85 -2.88 -2.20
N ILE A 26 6.89 -2.32 -1.45
CA ILE A 26 6.07 -3.10 -0.51
C ILE A 26 5.14 -4.06 -1.30
N TYR A 27 4.58 -3.63 -2.43
CA TYR A 27 3.83 -4.50 -3.34
C TYR A 27 4.72 -5.59 -3.95
N GLY A 28 5.95 -5.24 -4.37
CA GLY A 28 6.91 -6.21 -4.90
C GLY A 28 7.25 -7.31 -3.89
N ILE A 29 7.57 -6.93 -2.65
CA ILE A 29 7.85 -7.87 -1.55
C ILE A 29 6.63 -8.76 -1.27
N ASP A 30 5.43 -8.18 -1.12
CA ASP A 30 4.22 -8.96 -0.81
C ASP A 30 3.85 -9.93 -1.95
N SER A 31 4.15 -9.56 -3.21
CA SER A 31 3.95 -10.42 -4.40
C SER A 31 4.96 -11.57 -4.48
N ILE A 32 6.23 -11.33 -4.08
CA ILE A 32 7.25 -12.39 -4.01
C ILE A 32 6.87 -13.40 -2.93
N ILE A 33 6.49 -12.93 -1.73
CA ILE A 33 6.03 -13.80 -0.64
C ILE A 33 4.81 -14.62 -1.10
N GLU A 34 3.83 -13.99 -1.74
CA GLU A 34 2.64 -14.68 -2.24
C GLU A 34 2.97 -15.71 -3.32
N LEU A 35 3.88 -15.41 -4.26
CA LEU A 35 4.36 -16.37 -5.27
C LEU A 35 5.09 -17.56 -4.62
N MET A 36 5.90 -17.32 -3.59
CA MET A 36 6.60 -18.38 -2.85
C MET A 36 5.62 -19.26 -2.07
N GLU A 37 4.66 -18.66 -1.35
CA GLU A 37 3.57 -19.37 -0.66
C GLU A 37 2.77 -20.27 -1.64
N MET A 38 2.50 -19.79 -2.86
CA MET A 38 1.73 -20.55 -3.86
C MET A 38 2.46 -21.77 -4.42
N ASN A 39 3.78 -21.72 -4.53
CA ASN A 39 4.59 -22.79 -5.14
C ASN A 39 5.31 -23.69 -4.09
N ASP A 40 5.03 -23.49 -2.80
CA ASP A 40 5.73 -24.11 -1.66
C ASP A 40 7.26 -23.92 -1.71
N TRP A 41 7.69 -22.77 -2.25
CA TRP A 41 9.11 -22.41 -2.36
C TRP A 41 9.64 -21.91 -1.03
N ASN A 42 10.82 -22.41 -0.66
CA ASN A 42 11.51 -22.04 0.57
C ASN A 42 12.52 -20.91 0.29
N GLY A 43 12.64 -19.96 1.20
CA GLY A 43 13.61 -18.86 1.08
C GLY A 43 13.50 -17.86 2.23
N TYR A 44 14.22 -16.75 2.10
CA TYR A 44 14.42 -15.81 3.20
C TYR A 44 14.17 -14.37 2.74
N LEU A 45 13.30 -13.65 3.45
CA LEU A 45 13.25 -12.19 3.37
C LEU A 45 14.27 -11.63 4.39
N VAL A 46 15.35 -11.05 3.87
CA VAL A 46 16.41 -10.45 4.69
C VAL A 46 16.27 -8.92 4.66
N SER A 47 16.24 -8.29 5.83
CA SER A 47 16.13 -6.84 5.96
C SER A 47 17.44 -6.26 6.49
N PHE A 48 18.24 -5.68 5.59
CA PHE A 48 19.48 -4.97 5.93
C PHE A 48 19.18 -3.50 6.26
N ASP A 49 19.68 -3.01 7.40
CA ASP A 49 19.77 -1.58 7.71
C ASP A 49 21.24 -1.14 7.70
N GLN A 50 21.53 0.06 7.19
CA GLN A 50 22.88 0.64 7.22
C GLN A 50 23.08 1.38 8.54
N GLU A 51 24.09 0.99 9.32
CA GLU A 51 24.39 1.69 10.57
C GLU A 51 24.97 3.06 10.25
N LYS A 52 24.26 4.12 10.64
CA LYS A 52 24.67 5.51 10.43
C LYS A 52 25.00 5.78 8.94
N ALA A 53 24.05 5.48 8.07
CA ALA A 53 24.21 5.49 6.61
C ALA A 53 24.83 6.77 6.02
N PHE A 54 24.65 7.93 6.67
CA PHE A 54 25.28 9.19 6.25
C PHE A 54 26.69 9.38 6.87
N ASP A 55 26.85 9.11 8.16
CA ASP A 55 28.13 9.25 8.90
C ASP A 55 29.21 8.26 8.42
N ARG A 56 28.83 7.20 7.70
CA ARG A 56 29.74 6.11 7.26
C ARG A 56 30.01 6.03 5.76
N VAL A 57 29.61 7.00 4.95
CA VAL A 57 29.96 6.96 3.53
C VAL A 57 31.45 7.25 3.38
N GLU A 58 32.27 6.32 2.90
CA GLU A 58 33.68 6.59 2.60
C GLU A 58 33.77 7.55 1.43
N HIS A 59 34.62 8.54 1.63
CA HIS A 59 34.53 9.76 0.89
C HIS A 59 35.36 9.73 -0.39
N ASN A 60 36.50 9.03 -0.42
CA ASN A 60 37.28 8.83 -1.64
C ASN A 60 36.42 8.16 -2.73
N TYR A 61 35.57 7.19 -2.41
CA TYR A 61 34.57 6.68 -3.35
C TYR A 61 33.56 7.71 -3.79
N THR A 62 33.00 8.47 -2.86
CA THR A 62 32.05 9.54 -3.20
C THR A 62 32.69 10.53 -4.19
N ILE A 63 33.95 10.89 -3.93
CA ILE A 63 34.81 11.74 -4.76
C ILE A 63 35.12 11.09 -6.12
N GLN A 64 35.45 9.79 -6.15
CA GLN A 64 35.73 9.03 -7.38
C GLN A 64 34.48 8.81 -8.24
N VAL A 65 33.32 8.58 -7.62
CA VAL A 65 32.01 8.52 -8.30
C VAL A 65 31.67 9.89 -8.87
N MET A 66 31.83 10.97 -8.10
CA MET A 66 31.64 12.33 -8.61
C MET A 66 32.58 12.64 -9.78
N LYS A 67 33.86 12.26 -9.72
CA LYS A 67 34.82 12.36 -10.82
C LYS A 67 34.36 11.55 -12.04
N LYS A 68 33.99 10.28 -11.86
CA LYS A 68 33.54 9.37 -12.93
C LYS A 68 32.20 9.78 -13.56
N MET A 69 31.36 10.51 -12.83
CA MET A 69 30.12 11.13 -13.28
C MET A 69 30.31 12.57 -13.80
N ASN A 70 31.56 13.03 -14.01
CA ASN A 70 31.91 14.35 -14.53
C ASN A 70 31.32 15.53 -13.74
N PHE A 71 31.30 15.46 -12.41
CA PHE A 71 30.94 16.60 -11.56
C PHE A 71 31.99 17.73 -11.67
N PRO A 72 31.60 19.02 -11.58
CA PRO A 72 32.53 20.14 -11.63
C PRO A 72 33.67 20.02 -10.59
N PRO A 73 34.95 20.18 -10.99
CA PRO A 73 36.10 19.98 -10.11
C PRO A 73 36.07 20.79 -8.80
N GLY A 74 35.50 22.00 -8.83
CA GLY A 74 35.32 22.81 -7.61
C GLY A 74 34.42 22.14 -6.55
N ILE A 75 33.34 21.47 -6.97
CA ILE A 75 32.43 20.76 -6.06
C ILE A 75 33.11 19.51 -5.51
N VAL A 76 33.86 18.80 -6.36
CA VAL A 76 34.68 17.65 -5.96
C VAL A 76 35.72 18.06 -4.91
N ARG A 77 36.42 19.18 -5.11
CA ARG A 77 37.43 19.72 -4.19
C ARG A 77 36.85 20.15 -2.84
N TRP A 78 35.63 20.67 -2.80
CA TRP A 78 34.95 20.94 -1.53
C TRP A 78 34.65 19.65 -0.76
N MET A 79 34.20 18.59 -1.44
CA MET A 79 34.00 17.29 -0.80
C MET A 79 35.34 16.68 -0.33
N GLU A 80 36.43 16.81 -1.09
CA GLU A 80 37.78 16.36 -0.69
C GLU A 80 38.29 16.98 0.63
N ILE A 81 37.80 18.16 1.03
CA ILE A 81 38.24 18.87 2.24
C ILE A 81 37.49 18.40 3.50
N ILE A 82 36.21 18.00 3.38
CA ILE A 82 35.28 17.81 4.51
C ILE A 82 35.53 16.46 5.25
N TYR A 83 36.41 15.60 4.73
CA TYR A 83 36.13 14.17 4.66
C TYR A 83 37.37 13.25 4.78
N LYS A 84 38.17 13.42 5.83
CA LYS A 84 39.24 12.47 6.22
C LYS A 84 38.88 11.74 7.53
N ASP A 85 38.60 10.43 7.51
CA ASP A 85 39.58 9.34 7.84
C ASP A 85 38.99 7.94 8.20
N ILE A 86 39.82 6.89 8.01
CA ILE A 86 39.83 5.55 8.66
C ILE A 86 38.76 4.47 8.25
N LYS A 87 38.98 3.17 8.60
CA LYS A 87 38.68 1.94 7.79
C LYS A 87 38.30 0.63 8.56
N LYS A 88 37.54 -0.29 7.90
CA LYS A 88 37.45 -1.80 8.07
C LYS A 88 36.97 -2.34 9.46
N ILE A 89 36.70 -3.64 9.79
CA ILE A 89 36.60 -5.01 9.17
C ILE A 89 35.57 -5.85 10.03
N SER A 90 35.12 -7.12 9.88
CA SER A 90 35.08 -8.22 8.86
C SER A 90 33.70 -8.98 8.95
N ASP A 91 33.56 -10.29 8.63
CA ASP A 91 32.52 -10.78 7.68
C ASP A 91 31.49 -11.89 8.01
N TYR A 92 30.49 -11.98 7.11
CA TYR A 92 29.38 -12.95 7.01
C TYR A 92 29.07 -13.20 5.51
N GLU A 93 29.66 -14.25 4.94
CA GLU A 93 30.85 -13.99 4.11
C GLU A 93 30.68 -13.88 2.59
N HIS A 94 29.46 -13.86 2.04
CA HIS A 94 29.26 -13.64 0.59
C HIS A 94 28.29 -12.53 0.22
N LEU A 95 27.14 -12.43 0.91
CA LEU A 95 26.21 -11.30 0.75
C LEU A 95 26.77 -10.03 1.43
N VAL A 96 27.32 -10.17 2.65
CA VAL A 96 28.03 -9.05 3.29
C VAL A 96 29.37 -8.77 2.59
N LYS A 97 30.01 -9.76 1.95
CA LYS A 97 31.21 -9.53 1.13
C LYS A 97 30.93 -8.64 -0.08
N GLU A 98 29.82 -8.79 -0.81
CA GLU A 98 29.49 -7.82 -1.87
C GLU A 98 28.98 -6.48 -1.28
N PHE A 99 28.25 -6.49 -0.16
CA PHE A 99 27.89 -5.24 0.56
C PHE A 99 29.08 -4.51 1.19
N LYS A 100 30.18 -5.22 1.49
CA LYS A 100 31.46 -4.67 1.96
C LYS A 100 32.45 -4.46 0.84
N ARG A 101 32.35 -5.13 -0.29
CA ARG A 101 33.07 -4.68 -1.49
C ARG A 101 32.47 -3.34 -1.92
N PHE A 102 31.15 -3.20 -1.83
CA PHE A 102 30.49 -1.90 -1.86
C PHE A 102 30.98 -1.00 -0.72
N GLY A 103 31.01 -1.46 0.54
CA GLY A 103 31.40 -0.67 1.74
C GLY A 103 32.91 -0.50 2.05
N GLU A 104 33.82 -1.09 1.28
CA GLU A 104 35.27 -0.85 1.34
C GLU A 104 35.64 0.30 0.42
N VAL A 105 34.88 0.42 -0.67
CA VAL A 105 34.93 1.56 -1.56
C VAL A 105 34.03 2.64 -0.93
N SER A 106 32.75 2.40 -0.64
CA SER A 106 31.75 3.37 -0.13
C SER A 106 31.62 3.50 1.40
N GLY A 107 32.43 2.84 2.21
CA GLY A 107 32.46 2.95 3.69
C GLY A 107 31.30 2.32 4.46
N SER A 108 30.14 2.13 3.83
CA SER A 108 28.91 1.78 4.57
C SER A 108 29.05 0.44 5.30
N LYS A 109 28.84 0.43 6.62
CA LYS A 109 28.76 -0.79 7.44
C LYS A 109 27.32 -1.08 7.86
N ILE A 110 26.94 -2.35 7.82
CA ILE A 110 25.62 -2.88 8.19
C ILE A 110 25.37 -2.72 9.70
N ASN A 111 24.12 -2.47 10.08
CA ASN A 111 23.67 -2.51 11.47
C ASN A 111 23.28 -3.94 11.88
N GLU A 112 24.20 -4.64 12.51
CA GLU A 112 24.03 -6.03 12.94
C GLU A 112 22.84 -6.19 13.93
N SER A 113 22.66 -5.27 14.87
CA SER A 113 21.57 -5.33 15.88
C SER A 113 20.18 -4.92 15.36
N LYS A 114 20.08 -4.49 14.10
CA LYS A 114 18.80 -4.25 13.38
C LYS A 114 18.60 -5.19 12.18
N THR A 115 19.56 -6.06 11.88
CA THR A 115 19.43 -6.99 10.75
C THR A 115 18.54 -8.14 11.17
N GLU A 116 17.45 -8.37 10.44
CA GLU A 116 16.45 -9.41 10.75
C GLU A 116 16.26 -10.34 9.54
N ILE A 117 15.97 -11.62 9.80
CA ILE A 117 15.67 -12.63 8.79
C ILE A 117 14.27 -13.22 9.04
N LEU A 118 13.45 -13.33 7.99
CA LEU A 118 12.15 -13.99 8.03
C LEU A 118 12.19 -15.19 7.08
N GLU A 119 11.97 -16.39 7.63
CA GLU A 119 11.81 -17.61 6.84
C GLU A 119 10.47 -17.61 6.10
N ILE A 120 10.47 -18.10 4.85
CA ILE A 120 9.30 -18.27 3.99
C ILE A 120 9.34 -19.71 3.45
N GLY A 121 8.18 -20.37 3.40
CA GLY A 121 8.04 -21.77 3.01
C GLY A 121 7.90 -22.73 4.20
N ARG A 122 7.81 -24.04 3.92
CA ARG A 122 7.57 -25.09 4.94
C ARG A 122 8.84 -25.66 5.56
N LYS A 123 10.00 -25.56 4.90
CA LYS A 123 11.28 -26.09 5.40
C LYS A 123 12.09 -25.01 6.10
N LYS A 124 12.24 -25.15 7.42
CA LYS A 124 13.21 -24.38 8.22
C LYS A 124 14.58 -25.03 8.05
N THR A 125 15.43 -24.44 7.22
CA THR A 125 16.55 -25.18 6.59
C THR A 125 17.93 -24.80 7.09
N VAL A 126 18.05 -23.91 8.08
CA VAL A 126 19.35 -23.36 8.50
C VAL A 126 19.87 -24.03 9.77
N ASP A 127 20.93 -24.83 9.63
CA ASP A 127 21.65 -25.43 10.77
C ASP A 127 22.89 -24.62 11.23
N ASN A 128 22.84 -23.29 11.07
CA ASN A 128 23.85 -22.37 11.59
C ASN A 128 23.24 -21.51 12.71
N GLN A 129 23.81 -21.60 13.92
CA GLN A 129 23.28 -20.92 15.10
C GLN A 129 23.23 -19.39 14.96
N GLN A 130 24.25 -18.76 14.35
CA GLN A 130 24.28 -17.31 14.16
C GLN A 130 23.11 -16.82 13.29
N ILE A 131 22.62 -17.65 12.37
CA ILE A 131 21.47 -17.33 11.53
C ILE A 131 20.15 -17.64 12.26
N LYS A 132 20.10 -18.71 13.07
CA LYS A 132 18.95 -19.02 13.95
C LYS A 132 18.63 -17.84 14.88
N ASP A 133 19.66 -17.18 15.42
CA ASP A 133 19.51 -16.02 16.32
C ASP A 133 19.00 -14.75 15.61
N LEU A 134 19.22 -14.62 14.30
CA LEU A 134 18.71 -13.52 13.45
C LEU A 134 17.28 -13.76 12.94
N ILE A 135 16.78 -15.00 12.97
CA ILE A 135 15.43 -15.34 12.52
C ILE A 135 14.38 -14.73 13.47
N LYS A 136 13.34 -14.13 12.89
CA LYS A 136 12.18 -13.55 13.56
C LYS A 136 10.89 -14.01 12.87
N GLY A 137 9.83 -14.28 13.65
CA GLY A 137 8.50 -14.58 13.11
C GLY A 137 7.84 -13.40 12.37
N ASN A 138 8.39 -12.19 12.51
CA ASN A 138 8.01 -11.00 11.74
C ASN A 138 9.20 -10.05 11.53
N ILE A 139 9.16 -9.30 10.43
CA ILE A 139 10.05 -8.15 10.16
C ILE A 139 9.22 -6.92 9.83
N LYS A 140 9.68 -5.72 10.21
CA LYS A 140 9.04 -4.44 9.87
C LYS A 140 9.74 -3.73 8.70
N VAL A 141 9.25 -3.92 7.48
CA VAL A 141 9.75 -3.24 6.26
C VAL A 141 8.92 -2.00 5.94
N LEU A 142 9.56 -0.83 5.86
CA LEU A 142 8.94 0.45 5.43
C LEU A 142 7.64 0.82 6.17
N GLY A 143 7.53 0.41 7.44
CA GLY A 143 6.37 0.63 8.30
C GLY A 143 5.41 -0.57 8.42
N ILE A 144 5.42 -1.49 7.45
CA ILE A 144 4.56 -2.68 7.39
C ILE A 144 5.28 -3.88 8.03
N LYS A 145 4.58 -4.65 8.87
CA LYS A 145 5.08 -5.93 9.40
C LYS A 145 4.72 -7.08 8.44
N PHE A 146 5.70 -7.88 8.06
CA PHE A 146 5.55 -9.14 7.31
C PHE A 146 5.73 -10.34 8.24
N GLY A 147 5.36 -11.55 7.80
CA GLY A 147 5.43 -12.79 8.60
C GLY A 147 4.14 -13.14 9.34
N GLU A 148 4.24 -13.85 10.46
CA GLU A 148 3.12 -14.43 11.21
C GLU A 148 2.06 -13.39 11.61
N ASN A 149 0.78 -13.70 11.39
CA ASN A 149 -0.36 -12.81 11.69
C ASN A 149 -0.21 -11.40 11.06
N LYS A 150 0.30 -11.35 9.82
CA LYS A 150 0.50 -10.14 8.97
C LYS A 150 -0.66 -9.14 9.06
N ILE A 151 -1.91 -9.60 9.02
CA ILE A 151 -3.08 -8.71 9.04
C ILE A 151 -3.19 -8.02 10.41
N ASP A 152 -3.30 -8.80 11.48
CA ASP A 152 -3.52 -8.32 12.85
C ASP A 152 -2.37 -7.46 13.39
N LYS A 153 -1.12 -7.84 13.14
CA LYS A 153 0.06 -7.13 13.65
C LYS A 153 0.26 -5.74 13.00
N ASN A 154 -0.43 -5.46 11.90
CA ASN A 154 -0.52 -4.12 11.27
C ASN A 154 -1.84 -3.40 11.61
N TRP A 155 -2.98 -4.10 11.60
CA TRP A 155 -4.29 -3.47 11.73
C TRP A 155 -4.73 -3.19 13.17
N ASN A 156 -4.48 -4.08 14.14
CA ASN A 156 -4.95 -3.87 15.52
C ASN A 156 -4.41 -2.55 16.16
N PRO A 157 -3.12 -2.18 16.01
CA PRO A 157 -2.62 -0.88 16.48
C PRO A 157 -3.35 0.33 15.86
N ILE A 158 -3.85 0.21 14.62
CA ILE A 158 -4.64 1.25 13.95
C ILE A 158 -6.07 1.29 14.51
N VAL A 159 -6.70 0.12 14.72
CA VAL A 159 -8.01 0.02 15.38
C VAL A 159 -7.97 0.63 16.79
N GLU A 160 -6.95 0.29 17.58
CA GLU A 160 -6.70 0.82 18.92
C GLU A 160 -6.50 2.33 18.89
N THR A 161 -5.63 2.83 17.99
CA THR A 161 -5.36 4.27 17.86
C THR A 161 -6.61 5.05 17.46
N ILE A 162 -7.40 4.55 16.50
CA ILE A 162 -8.66 5.18 16.09
C ILE A 162 -9.67 5.15 17.25
N THR A 163 -9.81 4.01 17.94
CA THR A 163 -10.75 3.86 19.07
C THR A 163 -10.37 4.76 20.25
N LYS A 164 -9.08 4.90 20.56
CA LYS A 164 -8.56 5.85 21.57
C LYS A 164 -8.89 7.28 21.17
N THR A 165 -8.58 7.69 19.93
CA THR A 165 -8.91 9.04 19.44
C THR A 165 -10.42 9.32 19.41
N CYS A 166 -11.28 8.34 19.11
CA CYS A 166 -12.73 8.53 19.24
C CYS A 166 -13.13 8.91 20.68
N LYS A 167 -12.60 8.21 21.69
CA LYS A 167 -12.87 8.48 23.11
C LYS A 167 -12.32 9.84 23.57
N GLU A 168 -11.10 10.19 23.19
CA GLU A 168 -10.44 11.48 23.53
C GLU A 168 -11.20 12.72 23.01
N TRP A 169 -12.08 12.53 22.02
CA TRP A 169 -12.91 13.57 21.41
C TRP A 169 -14.41 13.40 21.69
N GLU A 170 -14.83 12.32 22.35
CA GLU A 170 -16.24 11.95 22.56
C GLU A 170 -17.01 12.99 23.40
N ASN A 171 -16.36 13.54 24.44
CA ASN A 171 -16.94 14.52 25.36
C ASN A 171 -16.86 15.97 24.87
N ARG A 172 -16.53 16.22 23.59
CA ARG A 172 -16.38 17.57 23.03
C ARG A 172 -17.63 17.95 22.22
N ASN A 173 -18.17 19.14 22.45
CA ASN A 173 -19.27 19.67 21.65
C ASN A 173 -18.77 20.02 20.23
N ILE A 174 -19.01 19.11 19.27
CA ILE A 174 -18.49 19.19 17.90
C ILE A 174 -19.61 18.75 16.95
N ASP A 175 -19.86 19.55 15.91
CA ASP A 175 -20.87 19.27 14.89
C ASP A 175 -20.50 18.09 13.97
N ILE A 176 -21.49 17.54 13.26
CA ILE A 176 -21.31 16.36 12.40
C ILE A 176 -20.31 16.56 11.25
N TYR A 177 -20.19 17.76 10.68
CA TYR A 177 -19.23 18.05 9.61
C TYR A 177 -17.80 18.10 10.17
N SER A 178 -17.60 18.77 11.32
CA SER A 178 -16.32 18.81 12.01
C SER A 178 -15.88 17.42 12.50
N LYS A 179 -16.80 16.61 13.03
CA LYS A 179 -16.52 15.19 13.37
C LYS A 179 -16.05 14.41 12.14
N VAL A 180 -16.73 14.51 11.00
CA VAL A 180 -16.34 13.83 9.75
C VAL A 180 -15.01 14.36 9.18
N GLN A 181 -14.72 15.65 9.36
CA GLN A 181 -13.41 16.22 9.02
C GLN A 181 -12.31 15.55 9.86
N ILE A 182 -12.45 15.50 11.19
CA ILE A 182 -11.49 14.83 12.10
C ILE A 182 -11.32 13.35 11.74
N ILE A 183 -12.42 12.63 11.44
CA ILE A 183 -12.37 11.23 11.01
C ILE A 183 -11.52 11.06 9.75
N ASN A 184 -11.72 11.90 8.73
CA ASN A 184 -11.02 11.77 7.45
C ASN A 184 -9.56 12.27 7.50
N THR A 185 -9.25 13.33 8.26
CA THR A 185 -7.90 13.92 8.33
C THR A 185 -6.99 13.27 9.37
N TYR A 186 -7.51 12.82 10.52
CA TYR A 186 -6.69 12.38 11.66
C TYR A 186 -6.91 10.92 12.10
N MET A 187 -8.12 10.37 11.94
CA MET A 187 -8.39 8.96 12.30
C MET A 187 -8.05 8.01 11.15
N LEU A 188 -8.79 8.09 10.04
CA LEU A 188 -8.67 7.15 8.92
C LEU A 188 -7.43 7.40 8.05
N SER A 189 -6.81 8.58 8.14
CA SER A 189 -5.50 8.86 7.51
C SER A 189 -4.42 7.87 7.94
N LYS A 190 -4.48 7.40 9.20
CA LYS A 190 -3.61 6.36 9.76
C LYS A 190 -3.85 4.98 9.12
N ALA A 191 -5.05 4.71 8.63
CA ALA A 191 -5.41 3.44 7.97
C ALA A 191 -5.00 3.39 6.48
N TRP A 192 -5.06 4.51 5.76
CA TRP A 192 -4.90 4.52 4.29
C TRP A 192 -3.54 4.02 3.78
N PHE A 193 -2.48 4.07 4.58
CA PHE A 193 -1.18 3.49 4.19
C PHE A 193 -1.20 1.96 4.22
N VAL A 194 -1.57 1.36 5.35
CA VAL A 194 -1.68 -0.10 5.50
C VAL A 194 -2.72 -0.66 4.52
N ALA A 195 -3.85 0.01 4.35
CA ALA A 195 -4.95 -0.47 3.52
C ALA A 195 -4.64 -0.56 2.01
N ARG A 196 -3.59 0.12 1.52
CA ARG A 196 -3.07 -0.07 0.16
C ARG A 196 -2.33 -1.40 -0.01
N VAL A 197 -1.74 -1.92 1.06
CA VAL A 197 -0.89 -3.11 1.06
C VAL A 197 -1.63 -4.34 1.57
N ILE A 198 -2.33 -4.23 2.70
CA ILE A 198 -2.96 -5.32 3.43
C ILE A 198 -4.45 -5.05 3.59
N LEU A 199 -5.29 -5.95 3.07
CA LEU A 199 -6.74 -5.90 3.28
C LEU A 199 -7.08 -6.14 4.76
N PRO A 200 -8.01 -5.36 5.36
CA PRO A 200 -8.54 -5.67 6.69
C PRO A 200 -9.48 -6.89 6.61
N THR A 201 -9.60 -7.64 7.71
CA THR A 201 -10.70 -8.60 7.85
C THR A 201 -12.04 -7.87 7.98
N GLN A 202 -13.14 -8.56 7.71
CA GLN A 202 -14.48 -8.03 7.97
C GLN A 202 -14.69 -7.66 9.46
N GLU A 203 -14.00 -8.30 10.39
CA GLU A 203 -14.03 -7.93 11.80
C GLU A 203 -13.33 -6.59 12.07
N ILE A 204 -12.11 -6.41 11.53
CA ILE A 204 -11.37 -5.14 11.62
C ILE A 204 -12.19 -3.99 11.01
N THR A 205 -12.77 -4.21 9.82
CA THR A 205 -13.67 -3.26 9.15
C THR A 205 -14.89 -2.93 10.02
N LYS A 206 -15.52 -3.92 10.66
CA LYS A 206 -16.62 -3.71 11.61
C LYS A 206 -16.18 -2.94 12.86
N ARG A 207 -15.02 -3.24 13.45
CA ARG A 207 -14.47 -2.56 14.64
C ARG A 207 -14.18 -1.08 14.37
N ILE A 208 -13.53 -0.75 13.26
CA ILE A 208 -13.28 0.66 12.86
C ILE A 208 -14.61 1.38 12.60
N ASN A 209 -15.52 0.79 11.84
CA ASN A 209 -16.84 1.38 11.59
C ASN A 209 -17.62 1.62 12.89
N ARG A 210 -17.61 0.68 13.84
CA ARG A 210 -18.28 0.82 15.14
C ARG A 210 -17.72 2.01 15.94
N ALA A 211 -16.40 2.19 15.95
CA ALA A 211 -15.76 3.31 16.64
C ALA A 211 -16.09 4.68 16.01
N ILE A 212 -16.03 4.80 14.67
CA ILE A 212 -16.27 6.09 13.99
C ILE A 212 -17.77 6.47 13.97
N TYR A 213 -18.69 5.52 13.78
CA TYR A 213 -20.12 5.82 13.79
C TYR A 213 -20.67 6.05 15.20
N LYS A 214 -20.12 5.41 16.25
CA LYS A 214 -20.41 5.81 17.64
C LYS A 214 -19.96 7.26 17.88
N PHE A 215 -18.73 7.61 17.50
CA PHE A 215 -18.21 8.98 17.68
C PHE A 215 -19.06 10.03 16.95
N ILE A 216 -19.55 9.75 15.73
CA ILE A 216 -20.47 10.63 15.00
C ILE A 216 -21.76 10.87 15.81
N TRP A 217 -22.50 9.80 16.12
CA TRP A 217 -23.89 9.91 16.56
C TRP A 217 -24.08 9.99 18.08
N ASN A 218 -23.19 9.38 18.87
CA ASN A 218 -23.36 9.12 20.30
C ASN A 218 -24.75 8.54 20.66
N GLY A 219 -25.29 7.69 19.77
CA GLY A 219 -26.69 7.27 19.76
C GLY A 219 -27.03 6.49 18.48
N PRO A 220 -28.32 6.35 18.11
CA PRO A 220 -28.73 5.68 16.88
C PRO A 220 -28.29 6.43 15.62
N GLU A 221 -28.07 5.71 14.51
CA GLU A 221 -27.65 6.31 13.24
C GLU A 221 -28.83 6.97 12.51
N LEU A 222 -28.99 8.29 12.65
CA LEU A 222 -30.14 9.02 12.13
C LEU A 222 -30.19 9.13 10.59
N ILE A 223 -29.07 8.93 9.90
CA ILE A 223 -28.97 9.06 8.43
C ILE A 223 -28.31 7.83 7.82
N LYS A 224 -28.97 7.23 6.81
CA LYS A 224 -28.44 6.13 5.98
C LYS A 224 -27.01 6.44 5.53
N ARG A 225 -26.02 5.62 5.90
CA ARG A 225 -24.58 5.85 5.63
C ARG A 225 -24.26 6.22 4.18
N THR A 226 -24.92 5.57 3.21
CA THR A 226 -24.81 5.84 1.77
C THR A 226 -25.15 7.28 1.37
N THR A 227 -25.96 8.00 2.15
CA THR A 227 -26.18 9.44 1.97
C THR A 227 -25.02 10.26 2.52
N LEU A 228 -24.49 9.91 3.71
CA LEU A 228 -23.30 10.56 4.28
C LEU A 228 -22.08 10.48 3.36
N ASN A 229 -21.94 9.40 2.59
CA ASN A 229 -20.80 9.19 1.67
C ASN A 229 -20.81 10.09 0.43
N LYS A 230 -21.96 10.69 0.06
CA LYS A 230 -22.11 11.49 -1.17
C LYS A 230 -21.28 12.79 -1.10
N LYS A 231 -21.00 13.36 -2.28
CA LYS A 231 -20.38 14.71 -2.42
C LYS A 231 -21.30 15.78 -1.78
N LYS A 232 -20.75 16.88 -1.25
CA LYS A 232 -21.56 18.03 -0.76
C LYS A 232 -22.55 18.55 -1.80
N LYS A 233 -22.14 18.64 -3.07
CA LYS A 233 -23.01 18.95 -4.23
C LYS A 233 -24.13 17.93 -4.53
N LYS A 234 -24.19 16.80 -3.82
CA LYS A 234 -25.23 15.76 -3.89
C LYS A 234 -25.83 15.45 -2.50
N GLY A 235 -25.84 16.43 -1.60
CA GLY A 235 -26.48 16.33 -0.27
C GLY A 235 -25.78 15.43 0.76
N GLY A 236 -24.53 15.01 0.50
CA GLY A 236 -23.75 14.19 1.44
C GLY A 236 -22.60 14.96 2.10
N ILE A 237 -22.13 14.45 3.24
CA ILE A 237 -21.09 15.11 4.04
C ILE A 237 -19.67 14.60 3.74
N GLN A 238 -19.51 13.80 2.68
CA GLN A 238 -18.24 13.19 2.23
C GLN A 238 -17.58 12.26 3.26
N MET A 239 -18.37 11.63 4.13
CA MET A 239 -17.91 10.58 5.03
C MET A 239 -17.30 9.42 4.22
N PRO A 240 -16.04 9.00 4.48
CA PRO A 240 -15.47 7.86 3.77
C PRO A 240 -16.23 6.56 4.07
N ASP A 241 -16.70 5.87 3.02
CA ASP A 241 -17.00 4.45 3.12
C ASP A 241 -15.66 3.70 3.20
N LEU A 242 -15.40 3.05 4.33
CA LEU A 242 -14.13 2.40 4.61
C LEU A 242 -13.82 1.28 3.60
N GLU A 243 -14.82 0.46 3.27
CA GLU A 243 -14.62 -0.72 2.42
C GLU A 243 -14.50 -0.30 0.95
N GLU A 244 -15.35 0.61 0.49
CA GLU A 244 -15.29 1.07 -0.91
C GLU A 244 -14.07 1.94 -1.21
N LYS A 245 -13.56 2.69 -0.21
CA LYS A 245 -12.31 3.44 -0.37
C LYS A 245 -11.09 2.52 -0.42
N ILE A 246 -11.16 1.33 0.20
CA ILE A 246 -10.14 0.29 0.05
C ILE A 246 -10.30 -0.42 -1.30
N ASN A 247 -11.51 -0.82 -1.69
CA ASN A 247 -11.77 -1.36 -3.03
C ASN A 247 -11.24 -0.41 -4.13
N ALA A 248 -11.43 0.90 -3.99
CA ALA A 248 -10.89 1.91 -4.90
C ALA A 248 -9.34 1.95 -4.93
N MET A 249 -8.66 1.81 -3.78
CA MET A 249 -7.20 1.75 -3.72
C MET A 249 -6.64 0.49 -4.38
N TRP A 250 -7.36 -0.63 -4.29
CA TRP A 250 -6.95 -1.90 -4.89
C TRP A 250 -7.21 -1.94 -6.39
N LEU A 251 -8.33 -1.36 -6.84
CA LEU A 251 -8.61 -1.18 -8.26
C LEU A 251 -7.66 -0.16 -8.92
N GLN A 252 -7.22 0.88 -8.19
CA GLN A 252 -6.21 1.83 -8.69
C GLN A 252 -4.88 1.16 -9.05
N LYS A 253 -4.53 0.00 -8.47
CA LYS A 253 -3.29 -0.73 -8.81
C LYS A 253 -3.21 -1.10 -10.30
N ILE A 254 -4.35 -1.23 -11.01
CA ILE A 254 -4.38 -1.47 -12.46
C ILE A 254 -4.03 -0.20 -13.25
N SER A 255 -4.53 0.98 -12.84
CA SER A 255 -4.14 2.27 -13.44
C SER A 255 -2.66 2.58 -13.18
N ASP A 256 -2.17 2.31 -11.96
CA ASP A 256 -0.75 2.36 -11.62
C ASP A 256 0.10 1.36 -12.44
N MET A 257 -0.49 0.24 -12.90
CA MET A 257 0.19 -0.76 -13.72
C MET A 257 0.35 -0.31 -15.17
N ILE A 258 -0.66 0.38 -15.74
CA ILE A 258 -0.58 0.98 -17.08
C ILE A 258 0.64 1.93 -17.12
N ASN A 259 0.68 2.94 -16.24
CA ASN A 259 1.74 3.95 -16.21
C ASN A 259 3.08 3.48 -15.64
N GLY A 260 3.11 2.34 -14.94
CA GLY A 260 4.28 1.92 -14.18
C GLY A 260 5.52 1.71 -15.06
N LYS A 261 6.68 2.16 -14.57
CA LYS A 261 7.97 1.61 -15.04
C LYS A 261 8.01 0.09 -14.78
N PRO A 262 8.83 -0.69 -15.50
CA PRO A 262 8.97 -2.14 -15.29
C PRO A 262 9.74 -2.46 -13.99
N THR A 263 9.13 -2.14 -12.85
CA THR A 263 9.52 -2.57 -11.51
C THR A 263 9.17 -4.04 -11.28
N ILE A 264 9.75 -4.65 -10.25
CA ILE A 264 9.42 -6.00 -9.80
C ILE A 264 7.91 -6.17 -9.56
N TRP A 265 7.25 -5.16 -8.96
CA TRP A 265 5.81 -5.23 -8.73
C TRP A 265 5.00 -5.20 -10.04
N LYS A 266 5.35 -4.34 -11.02
CA LYS A 266 4.66 -4.31 -12.32
C LYS A 266 4.85 -5.63 -13.04
N THR A 267 6.06 -6.18 -13.08
CA THR A 267 6.32 -7.49 -13.72
C THR A 267 5.52 -8.62 -13.09
N LEU A 268 5.47 -8.72 -11.76
CA LEU A 268 4.68 -9.75 -11.07
C LEU A 268 3.16 -9.54 -11.23
N PHE A 269 2.68 -8.30 -11.18
CA PHE A 269 1.28 -7.99 -11.45
C PHE A 269 0.89 -8.27 -12.92
N THR A 270 1.78 -8.02 -13.87
CA THR A 270 1.60 -8.40 -15.29
C THR A 270 1.53 -9.93 -15.44
N TYR A 271 2.41 -10.68 -14.77
CA TYR A 271 2.40 -12.14 -14.76
C TYR A 271 1.07 -12.72 -14.22
N PHE A 272 0.51 -12.16 -13.15
CA PHE A 272 -0.78 -12.60 -12.60
C PHE A 272 -2.01 -12.04 -13.34
N LEU A 273 -1.99 -10.77 -13.78
CA LEU A 273 -3.19 -10.05 -14.23
C LEU A 273 -3.20 -9.72 -15.73
N GLY A 274 -2.11 -9.94 -16.48
CA GLY A 274 -1.99 -9.53 -17.89
C GLY A 274 -3.12 -10.00 -18.79
N ILE A 275 -3.49 -11.29 -18.70
CA ILE A 275 -4.66 -11.86 -19.40
C ILE A 275 -5.97 -11.16 -18.98
N THR A 276 -6.11 -10.80 -17.70
CA THR A 276 -7.30 -10.14 -17.15
C THR A 276 -7.41 -8.67 -17.60
N THR A 277 -6.27 -7.99 -17.78
CA THR A 277 -6.20 -6.55 -18.13
C THR A 277 -5.87 -6.29 -19.60
N ARG A 278 -5.86 -7.33 -20.45
CA ARG A 278 -5.52 -7.30 -21.89
C ARG A 278 -6.35 -6.30 -22.71
N GLU A 279 -7.57 -5.99 -22.27
CA GLU A 279 -8.45 -4.96 -22.85
C GLU A 279 -7.94 -3.51 -22.63
N LEU A 280 -7.15 -3.29 -21.57
CA LEU A 280 -6.55 -2.00 -21.21
C LEU A 280 -5.09 -1.86 -21.68
N MET A 281 -4.41 -2.99 -21.88
CA MET A 281 -3.01 -3.09 -22.25
C MET A 281 -2.87 -4.10 -23.40
N PRO A 282 -3.17 -3.70 -24.65
CA PRO A 282 -3.15 -4.60 -25.81
C PRO A 282 -1.78 -5.20 -26.12
N GLU A 283 -0.69 -4.59 -25.65
CA GLU A 283 0.65 -5.17 -25.72
C GLU A 283 0.74 -6.52 -24.99
N LEU A 284 -0.08 -6.73 -23.96
CA LEU A 284 -0.20 -8.00 -23.22
C LEU A 284 -1.09 -9.03 -23.96
N ALA A 285 -1.53 -8.74 -25.19
CA ALA A 285 -2.23 -9.69 -26.05
C ALA A 285 -1.30 -10.75 -26.65
N GLU A 286 -0.03 -10.40 -26.88
CA GLU A 286 0.95 -11.27 -27.50
C GLU A 286 1.45 -12.37 -26.54
N ASN A 287 1.71 -13.57 -27.07
CA ASN A 287 2.29 -14.69 -26.32
C ASN A 287 3.80 -14.50 -25.96
N LYS A 288 4.28 -13.25 -25.92
CA LYS A 288 5.67 -12.89 -25.54
C LYS A 288 5.87 -12.77 -24.04
N TYR A 289 4.79 -12.79 -23.25
CA TYR A 289 4.81 -12.63 -21.79
C TYR A 289 4.39 -13.93 -21.10
N SER A 290 5.15 -14.33 -20.09
CA SER A 290 4.75 -15.39 -19.15
C SER A 290 3.51 -14.96 -18.36
N HIS A 291 2.59 -15.89 -18.13
CA HIS A 291 1.37 -15.66 -17.35
C HIS A 291 1.15 -16.79 -16.35
N SER A 292 0.45 -16.51 -15.25
CA SER A 292 0.12 -17.52 -14.24
C SER A 292 -1.27 -18.11 -14.42
N GLU A 293 -1.38 -19.44 -14.38
CA GLU A 293 -2.66 -20.16 -14.35
C GLU A 293 -3.37 -20.02 -12.99
N HIS A 294 -2.62 -19.70 -11.94
CA HIS A 294 -3.11 -19.56 -10.58
C HIS A 294 -2.88 -18.13 -10.08
N LEU A 295 -3.80 -17.62 -9.26
CA LEU A 295 -3.73 -16.25 -8.76
C LEU A 295 -3.53 -16.24 -7.25
N GLY A 296 -2.58 -15.43 -6.81
CA GLY A 296 -2.43 -15.07 -5.40
C GLY A 296 -3.69 -14.40 -4.85
N LYS A 297 -3.83 -14.39 -3.52
CA LYS A 297 -4.97 -13.80 -2.80
C LYS A 297 -5.15 -12.33 -3.18
N ASN A 298 -4.03 -11.59 -3.30
CA ASN A 298 -4.02 -10.19 -3.71
C ASN A 298 -4.47 -10.02 -5.17
N ALA A 299 -3.85 -10.76 -6.10
CA ALA A 299 -4.18 -10.70 -7.52
C ALA A 299 -5.65 -11.11 -7.77
N LYS A 300 -6.13 -12.17 -7.11
CA LYS A 300 -7.52 -12.62 -7.17
C LYS A 300 -8.51 -11.52 -6.77
N LYS A 301 -8.29 -10.84 -5.64
CA LYS A 301 -9.15 -9.72 -5.20
C LYS A 301 -9.16 -8.56 -6.20
N ILE A 302 -8.03 -8.28 -6.87
CA ILE A 302 -7.94 -7.23 -7.90
C ILE A 302 -8.70 -7.65 -9.17
N LYS A 303 -8.58 -8.91 -9.59
CA LYS A 303 -9.37 -9.48 -10.70
C LYS A 303 -10.86 -9.43 -10.43
N GLU A 304 -11.30 -9.81 -9.22
CA GLU A 304 -12.69 -9.73 -8.78
C GLU A 304 -13.23 -8.29 -8.86
N LEU A 305 -12.49 -7.32 -8.31
CA LEU A 305 -12.84 -5.89 -8.38
C LEU A 305 -12.86 -5.36 -9.82
N TYR A 306 -11.92 -5.77 -10.66
CA TYR A 306 -11.89 -5.37 -12.07
C TYR A 306 -13.11 -5.90 -12.82
N ILE A 307 -13.40 -7.20 -12.73
CA ILE A 307 -14.55 -7.82 -13.38
C ILE A 307 -15.86 -7.16 -12.91
N GLN A 308 -15.98 -6.84 -11.61
CA GLN A 308 -17.13 -6.18 -11.01
C GLN A 308 -17.38 -4.76 -11.57
N TYR A 309 -16.32 -4.01 -11.90
CA TYR A 309 -16.41 -2.56 -12.18
C TYR A 309 -16.02 -2.13 -13.60
N ARG A 310 -15.35 -2.97 -14.41
CA ARG A 310 -14.79 -2.62 -15.74
C ARG A 310 -15.80 -2.05 -16.74
N SER A 311 -17.07 -2.47 -16.66
CA SER A 311 -18.14 -2.01 -17.56
C SER A 311 -18.65 -0.59 -17.26
N LYS A 312 -18.15 0.05 -16.19
CA LYS A 312 -18.61 1.36 -15.72
C LYS A 312 -17.47 2.31 -15.35
N ILE A 313 -16.36 1.77 -14.82
CA ILE A 313 -15.15 2.52 -14.49
C ILE A 313 -14.13 2.29 -15.60
N LYS A 314 -14.06 3.23 -16.56
CA LYS A 314 -13.00 3.24 -17.57
C LYS A 314 -11.67 3.62 -16.90
N LEU A 315 -10.91 2.60 -16.49
CA LEU A 315 -9.57 2.79 -15.97
C LEU A 315 -8.66 3.30 -17.09
N THR A 316 -7.93 4.37 -16.82
CA THR A 316 -6.98 5.00 -17.74
C THR A 316 -5.69 5.35 -17.01
N GLU A 317 -4.70 5.84 -17.74
CA GLU A 317 -3.47 6.41 -17.19
C GLU A 317 -3.71 7.53 -16.15
N ASN A 318 -4.70 8.40 -16.35
CA ASN A 318 -4.85 9.63 -15.55
C ASN A 318 -5.97 9.58 -14.49
N ILE A 319 -6.68 8.44 -14.33
CA ILE A 319 -7.81 8.37 -13.39
C ILE A 319 -7.35 8.42 -11.92
N THR A 320 -7.92 9.35 -11.15
CA THR A 320 -7.56 9.51 -9.74
C THR A 320 -8.31 8.52 -8.85
N LEU A 321 -7.71 8.17 -7.70
CA LEU A 321 -8.37 7.42 -6.62
C LEU A 321 -9.72 8.02 -6.20
N LYS A 322 -9.84 9.35 -6.31
CA LYS A 322 -11.05 10.11 -5.95
C LYS A 322 -12.17 9.82 -6.95
N GLU A 323 -11.87 9.73 -8.24
CA GLU A 323 -12.86 9.36 -9.26
C GLU A 323 -13.27 7.89 -9.12
N ILE A 324 -12.30 6.96 -9.05
CA ILE A 324 -12.57 5.53 -8.83
C ILE A 324 -13.51 5.34 -7.62
N TYR A 325 -13.19 5.95 -6.47
CA TYR A 325 -14.03 5.87 -5.27
C TYR A 325 -15.44 6.42 -5.47
N TYR A 326 -15.58 7.57 -6.13
CA TYR A 326 -16.90 8.17 -6.33
C TYR A 326 -17.77 7.40 -7.33
N GLU A 327 -17.18 6.72 -8.31
CA GLU A 327 -17.91 5.80 -9.21
C GLU A 327 -18.26 4.47 -8.54
N ILE A 328 -17.43 3.95 -7.63
CA ILE A 328 -17.78 2.77 -6.82
C ILE A 328 -18.97 3.07 -5.91
N ILE A 329 -18.93 4.14 -5.10
CA ILE A 329 -20.07 4.44 -4.21
C ILE A 329 -21.33 4.88 -4.97
N GLY A 330 -21.17 5.43 -6.18
CA GLY A 330 -22.28 5.76 -7.07
C GLY A 330 -23.09 4.55 -7.55
N GLN A 331 -22.51 3.34 -7.50
CA GLN A 331 -23.15 2.09 -7.90
C GLN A 331 -23.90 1.37 -6.78
N LYS A 332 -23.81 1.84 -5.52
CA LYS A 332 -24.67 1.32 -4.45
C LYS A 332 -26.11 1.72 -4.77
N LYS A 333 -26.90 0.76 -5.29
CA LYS A 333 -28.35 0.90 -5.42
C LYS A 333 -28.89 1.46 -4.11
N ASN A 334 -29.69 2.53 -4.18
CA ASN A 334 -30.62 2.80 -3.09
C ASN A 334 -31.43 1.51 -2.90
N ARG A 335 -31.41 0.92 -1.69
CA ARG A 335 -32.55 0.10 -1.29
C ARG A 335 -33.73 1.05 -1.24
N ILE A 336 -34.58 0.99 -2.26
CA ILE A 336 -35.87 1.64 -2.28
C ILE A 336 -36.58 1.14 -1.03
N THR A 337 -36.84 2.04 -0.10
CA THR A 337 -37.66 1.75 1.07
C THR A 337 -39.10 1.70 0.58
N VAL A 338 -39.92 0.74 1.03
CA VAL A 338 -41.26 0.49 0.43
C VAL A 338 -42.13 1.75 0.40
N GLU A 339 -41.96 2.63 1.39
CA GLU A 339 -42.54 3.98 1.49
C GLU A 339 -42.33 4.86 0.24
N GLU A 340 -41.24 4.69 -0.49
CA GLU A 340 -40.92 5.45 -1.73
C GLU A 340 -41.71 4.93 -2.95
N GLN A 341 -42.27 3.72 -2.93
CA GLN A 341 -43.16 3.23 -4.00
C GLN A 341 -44.59 3.79 -3.86
N ASN A 342 -45.03 4.11 -2.64
CA ASN A 342 -46.41 4.54 -2.38
C ASN A 342 -46.65 6.05 -2.59
N ARG A 343 -45.62 6.81 -2.99
CA ARG A 343 -45.71 8.28 -3.21
C ARG A 343 -46.44 8.73 -4.48
N GLY A 344 -47.10 7.81 -5.18
CA GLY A 344 -47.93 8.10 -6.36
C GLY A 344 -49.36 7.54 -6.29
N ILE A 345 -49.79 7.04 -5.13
CA ILE A 345 -51.15 6.47 -4.95
C ILE A 345 -52.03 7.51 -4.24
N GLU A 346 -53.04 8.01 -4.93
CA GLU A 346 -54.14 8.75 -4.30
C GLU A 346 -55.09 7.76 -3.59
N PHE A 347 -54.94 7.64 -2.27
CA PHE A 347 -55.74 6.74 -1.43
C PHE A 347 -57.25 7.08 -1.41
N THR A 348 -57.63 8.26 -1.91
CA THR A 348 -59.02 8.73 -2.09
C THR A 348 -59.83 7.87 -3.07
N ASN A 349 -59.20 7.24 -4.08
CA ASN A 349 -59.87 6.49 -5.15
C ASN A 349 -59.68 4.97 -5.08
N ILE A 350 -59.20 4.41 -3.96
CA ILE A 350 -58.99 2.95 -3.83
C ILE A 350 -60.31 2.18 -3.82
N TRP A 351 -61.36 2.72 -3.20
CA TRP A 351 -62.63 1.99 -3.04
C TRP A 351 -63.46 1.92 -4.33
N THR A 352 -63.32 2.89 -5.23
CA THR A 352 -64.03 2.87 -6.53
C THR A 352 -63.49 1.82 -7.50
N LEU A 353 -62.25 1.35 -7.34
CA LEU A 353 -61.63 0.28 -8.14
C LEU A 353 -61.91 -1.14 -7.61
N ILE A 354 -62.60 -1.28 -6.47
CA ILE A 354 -62.94 -2.58 -5.84
C ILE A 354 -64.39 -2.99 -6.16
N TYR A 355 -65.21 -2.06 -6.65
CA TYR A 355 -66.64 -2.25 -6.94
C TYR A 355 -67.01 -1.94 -8.41
N SER A 356 -66.04 -2.11 -9.33
CA SER A 356 -66.19 -1.97 -10.79
C SER A 356 -65.76 -3.24 -11.51
#